data_AF-A0A1F5EA80-F1
#
_entry.id   AF-A0A1F5EA80-F1
#
_cell.length_a   1.000
_cell.length_b   1.000
_cell.length_c   1.000
_cell.angle_alpha   90.00
_cell.angle_beta   90.00
_cell.angle_gamma   90.00
#
_symmetry.space_group_name_H-M   'P 1'
#
loop_
_entity.id
_entity.type
_entity.pdbx_description
1 polymer ?
#
loop_
_entity_poly.entity_id
_entity_poly.type
_entity_poly.pdbx_seq_one_letter_code
_entity_poly.pdbx_strand_id
1 'polypeptide(L)'
;MRILLFDDNRIHLAAAQAQLKNHDLTVVDTYDEAQRLLTPQCDYQKASVALKLQFGDFDPYRSDDEAKKAEYFTSVEAANEQATTYPNFDVVLTDLLVPASQQAQGPDGAQFMGQEMSVGIFIGLLAAVRAGAKYVAVFTDCSHHSHPASACFDAFNYDGGESAPTAFTVEGSKVLLSNTRNWVDRFDPQDLSKALEYEEYSKRSDTVRAKNWAALLAYLTG
;
A
#
# COMPACT_ATOMS: atom_id res chain seq x y z
N MET A 1 10.93 1.42 11.36
CA MET A 1 9.50 1.40 11.00
C MET A 1 9.25 0.18 10.14
N ARG A 2 8.04 -0.36 10.19
CA ARG A 2 7.58 -1.37 9.23
C ARG A 2 6.91 -0.66 8.07
N ILE A 3 7.46 -0.84 6.88
CA ILE A 3 7.09 -0.11 5.68
C ILE A 3 6.62 -1.11 4.64
N LEU A 4 5.41 -0.89 4.12
CA LEU A 4 4.98 -1.50 2.86
C LEU A 4 5.21 -0.50 1.73
N LEU A 5 5.87 -0.93 0.67
CA LEU A 5 6.00 -0.17 -0.56
C LEU A 5 5.42 -0.94 -1.74
N PHE A 6 4.54 -0.27 -2.50
CA PHE A 6 3.93 -0.79 -3.72
C PHE A 6 4.22 0.12 -4.91
N ASP A 7 4.92 -0.40 -5.90
CA ASP A 7 5.20 0.26 -7.18
C ASP A 7 5.42 -0.85 -8.23
N ASP A 8 4.95 -0.67 -9.45
CA ASP A 8 5.14 -1.67 -10.53
C ASP A 8 6.48 -1.48 -11.27
N ASN A 9 7.10 -0.30 -11.14
CA ASN A 9 8.34 0.01 -11.82
C ASN A 9 9.57 -0.52 -11.07
N ARG A 10 10.29 -1.44 -11.72
CA ARG A 10 11.50 -2.08 -11.17
C ARG A 10 12.56 -1.09 -10.68
N ILE A 11 12.74 0.06 -11.34
CA ILE A 11 13.76 1.02 -10.88
C ILE A 11 13.33 1.72 -9.58
N HIS A 12 12.04 2.03 -9.44
CA HIS A 12 11.50 2.63 -8.23
C HIS A 12 11.55 1.65 -7.06
N LEU A 13 11.29 0.37 -7.32
CA LEU A 13 11.44 -0.69 -6.32
C LEU A 13 12.88 -0.89 -5.87
N ALA A 14 13.83 -0.94 -6.81
CA ALA A 14 15.25 -1.05 -6.48
C ALA A 14 15.75 0.17 -5.68
N ALA A 15 15.28 1.37 -6.05
CA ALA A 15 15.56 2.60 -5.32
C ALA A 15 15.02 2.55 -3.89
N ALA A 16 13.79 2.06 -3.69
CA ALA A 16 13.21 1.88 -2.35
C ALA A 16 14.07 0.95 -1.48
N GLN A 17 14.48 -0.20 -2.01
CA GLN A 17 15.32 -1.16 -1.28
C GLN A 17 16.67 -0.55 -0.88
N ALA A 18 17.29 0.23 -1.76
CA ALA A 18 18.58 0.89 -1.47
C ALA A 18 18.44 2.02 -0.44
N GLN A 19 17.41 2.86 -0.59
CA GLN A 19 17.20 4.06 0.22
C GLN A 19 16.64 3.77 1.62
N LEU A 20 15.78 2.74 1.74
CA LEU A 20 15.05 2.42 2.96
C LEU A 20 15.61 1.18 3.70
N LYS A 21 16.84 0.75 3.38
CA LYS A 21 17.48 -0.47 3.93
C LYS A 21 17.58 -0.57 5.45
N ASN A 22 17.46 0.56 6.15
CA ASN A 22 17.50 0.64 7.62
C ASN A 22 16.10 0.50 8.26
N HIS A 23 15.08 0.14 7.47
CA HIS A 23 13.72 -0.13 7.91
C HIS A 23 13.34 -1.58 7.63
N ASP A 24 12.31 -2.06 8.33
CA ASP A 24 11.69 -3.35 8.01
C ASP A 24 10.80 -3.12 6.79
N LEU A 25 11.36 -3.36 5.61
CA LEU A 25 10.77 -3.00 4.32
C LEU A 25 10.19 -4.24 3.63
N THR A 26 8.90 -4.20 3.35
CA THR A 26 8.22 -5.11 2.43
C THR A 26 7.95 -4.38 1.12
N VAL A 27 8.40 -4.95 0.01
CA VAL A 27 8.20 -4.42 -1.34
C VAL A 27 7.34 -5.39 -2.14
N VAL A 28 6.33 -4.87 -2.82
CA VAL A 28 5.43 -5.63 -3.70
C VAL A 28 5.24 -4.89 -5.02
N ASP A 29 4.98 -5.64 -6.09
CA ASP A 29 4.86 -5.11 -7.46
C ASP A 29 3.48 -5.36 -8.10
N THR A 30 2.54 -5.91 -7.33
CA THR A 30 1.17 -6.15 -7.79
C THR A 30 0.14 -5.60 -6.81
N TYR A 31 -0.98 -5.13 -7.37
CA TYR A 31 -2.11 -4.63 -6.59
C TYR A 31 -2.65 -5.70 -5.63
N ASP A 32 -2.76 -6.95 -6.09
CA ASP A 32 -3.32 -8.06 -5.31
C ASP A 32 -2.49 -8.36 -4.07
N GLU A 33 -1.17 -8.34 -4.20
CA GLU A 33 -0.28 -8.56 -3.07
C GLU A 33 -0.35 -7.40 -2.06
N ALA A 34 -0.35 -6.16 -2.55
CA ALA A 34 -0.53 -4.97 -1.70
C ALA A 34 -1.85 -5.01 -0.94
N GLN A 35 -2.97 -5.29 -1.63
CA GLN A 35 -4.29 -5.40 -1.03
C GLN A 35 -4.34 -6.51 0.03
N ARG A 36 -3.79 -7.69 -0.27
CA ARG A 36 -3.76 -8.84 0.65
C ARG A 36 -3.02 -8.51 1.94
N LEU A 37 -1.88 -7.82 1.85
CA LEU A 37 -1.08 -7.42 3.02
C LEU A 37 -1.75 -6.35 3.88
N LEU A 38 -2.68 -5.56 3.31
CA LEU A 38 -3.42 -4.50 4.00
C LEU A 38 -4.82 -4.93 4.46
N THR A 39 -5.20 -6.19 4.23
CA THR A 39 -6.51 -6.71 4.63
C THR A 39 -6.32 -7.81 5.68
N PRO A 40 -7.10 -7.84 6.78
CA PRO A 40 -7.04 -8.93 7.75
C PRO A 40 -7.22 -10.30 7.09
N GLN A 41 -6.36 -11.24 7.43
CA GLN A 41 -6.36 -12.59 6.86
C GLN A 41 -6.74 -13.61 7.94
N CYS A 42 -7.92 -14.21 7.84
CA CYS A 42 -8.37 -15.27 8.74
C CYS A 42 -7.88 -16.64 8.26
N ASP A 43 -7.15 -17.36 9.10
CA ASP A 43 -6.86 -18.78 8.89
C ASP A 43 -8.07 -19.63 9.30
N TYR A 44 -8.96 -19.91 8.35
CA TYR A 44 -10.16 -20.70 8.59
C TYR A 44 -9.87 -22.14 9.04
N GLN A 45 -8.70 -22.70 8.73
CA GLN A 45 -8.32 -24.02 9.24
C GLN A 45 -8.03 -23.94 10.74
N LYS A 46 -7.25 -22.93 11.16
CA LYS A 46 -6.99 -22.67 12.58
C LYS A 46 -8.28 -22.36 13.35
N ALA A 47 -9.15 -21.53 12.80
CA ALA A 47 -10.46 -21.24 13.40
C ALA A 47 -11.33 -22.51 13.52
N SER A 48 -11.37 -23.32 12.47
CA SER A 48 -12.12 -24.58 12.45
C SER A 48 -11.59 -25.59 13.48
N VAL A 49 -10.27 -25.71 13.63
CA VAL A 49 -9.66 -26.57 14.66
C VAL A 49 -10.04 -26.10 16.07
N ALA A 50 -10.02 -24.78 16.32
CA ALA A 50 -10.44 -24.22 17.61
C ALA A 50 -11.90 -24.54 17.94
N LEU A 51 -12.81 -24.37 16.97
CA LEU A 51 -14.21 -24.72 17.12
C LEU A 51 -14.44 -26.21 17.35
N LYS A 52 -13.71 -27.07 16.63
CA LYS A 52 -13.82 -28.52 16.80
C LYS A 52 -13.33 -28.98 18.17
N LEU A 53 -12.30 -28.34 18.72
CA LEU A 53 -11.84 -28.61 20.09
C LEU A 53 -12.90 -28.23 21.14
N GLN A 54 -13.67 -27.17 20.91
CA GLN A 54 -14.69 -26.69 21.84
C GLN A 54 -16.01 -27.45 21.72
N PHE A 55 -16.48 -27.73 20.50
CA PHE A 55 -17.83 -28.27 20.25
C PHE A 55 -17.85 -29.69 19.68
N GLY A 56 -16.69 -30.29 19.37
CA GLY A 56 -16.63 -31.62 18.74
C GLY A 56 -17.27 -31.63 17.35
N ASP A 57 -18.12 -32.62 17.09
CA ASP A 57 -18.85 -32.78 15.81
C ASP A 57 -20.25 -32.11 15.82
N PHE A 58 -20.49 -31.16 16.72
CA PHE A 58 -21.75 -30.42 16.80
C PHE A 58 -22.02 -29.63 15.51
N ASP A 59 -23.18 -29.87 14.88
CA ASP A 59 -23.68 -29.10 13.74
C ASP A 59 -24.67 -28.02 14.23
N PRO A 60 -24.25 -26.75 14.28
CA PRO A 60 -25.07 -25.65 14.80
C PRO A 60 -26.33 -25.40 13.97
N TYR A 61 -26.32 -25.70 12.67
CA TYR A 61 -27.47 -25.48 11.78
C TYR A 61 -28.60 -26.49 12.02
N ARG A 62 -28.31 -27.59 12.72
CA ARG A 62 -29.26 -28.67 13.02
C ARG A 62 -29.74 -28.69 14.47
N SER A 63 -29.29 -27.75 15.30
CA SER A 63 -29.77 -27.62 16.67
C SER A 63 -31.15 -26.95 16.69
N ASP A 64 -32.09 -27.47 17.48
CA ASP A 64 -33.34 -26.74 17.79
C ASP A 64 -33.17 -25.80 19.01
N ASP A 65 -32.00 -25.85 19.65
CA ASP A 65 -31.65 -25.03 20.81
C ASP A 65 -30.99 -23.72 20.36
N GLU A 66 -31.78 -22.64 20.42
CA GLU A 66 -31.34 -21.28 20.05
C GLU A 66 -30.22 -20.75 20.96
N ALA A 67 -30.16 -21.15 22.22
CA ALA A 67 -29.09 -20.71 23.11
C ALA A 67 -27.74 -21.31 22.69
N LYS A 68 -27.73 -22.60 22.30
CA LYS A 68 -26.53 -23.25 21.76
C LYS A 68 -26.09 -22.69 20.42
N LYS A 69 -27.04 -22.29 19.55
CA LYS A 69 -26.72 -21.58 18.30
C LYS A 69 -26.02 -20.26 18.60
N ALA A 70 -26.56 -19.45 19.51
CA ALA A 70 -25.97 -18.18 19.89
C ALA A 70 -24.56 -18.34 20.46
N GLU A 71 -24.36 -19.31 21.37
CA GLU A 71 -23.03 -19.64 21.92
C GLU A 71 -22.03 -20.05 20.83
N TYR A 72 -22.47 -20.88 19.87
CA TYR A 72 -21.63 -21.28 18.74
C TYR A 72 -21.23 -20.07 17.90
N PHE A 73 -22.15 -19.18 17.53
CA PHE A 73 -21.84 -17.99 16.73
C PHE A 73 -20.85 -17.05 17.42
N THR A 74 -21.01 -16.80 18.72
CA THR A 74 -20.03 -16.03 19.51
C THR A 74 -18.66 -16.69 19.49
N SER A 75 -18.61 -18.02 19.59
CA SER A 75 -17.35 -18.76 19.56
C SER A 75 -16.70 -18.78 18.18
N VAL A 76 -17.49 -18.76 17.09
CA VAL A 76 -16.99 -18.58 15.72
C VAL A 76 -16.33 -17.22 15.56
N GLU A 77 -16.96 -16.16 16.06
CA GLU A 77 -16.42 -14.81 15.99
C GLU A 77 -15.07 -14.73 16.73
N ALA A 78 -15.02 -15.25 17.97
CA ALA A 78 -13.78 -15.32 18.76
C ALA A 78 -12.69 -16.20 18.11
N ALA A 79 -13.06 -17.35 17.55
CA ALA A 79 -12.11 -18.24 16.88
C ALA A 79 -11.54 -17.59 15.60
N ASN A 80 -12.39 -16.91 14.83
CA ASN A 80 -11.96 -16.15 13.66
C ASN A 80 -11.04 -15.00 14.06
N GLU A 81 -11.36 -14.25 15.11
CA GLU A 81 -10.51 -13.16 15.61
C GLU A 81 -9.11 -13.68 16.01
N GLN A 82 -9.04 -14.78 16.77
CA GLN A 82 -7.77 -15.42 17.16
C GLN A 82 -6.98 -16.04 15.99
N ALA A 83 -7.68 -16.41 14.93
CA ALA A 83 -7.08 -16.93 13.71
C ALA A 83 -6.75 -15.83 12.69
N THR A 84 -7.15 -14.58 12.96
CA THR A 84 -6.94 -13.47 12.04
C THR A 84 -5.59 -12.82 12.30
N THR A 85 -4.79 -12.73 11.23
CA THR A 85 -3.60 -11.89 11.20
C THR A 85 -3.99 -10.52 10.69
N TYR A 86 -3.75 -9.49 11.51
CA TYR A 86 -4.01 -8.11 11.13
C TYR A 86 -2.76 -7.47 10.50
N PRO A 87 -2.94 -6.59 9.50
CA PRO A 87 -1.84 -5.80 8.95
C PRO A 87 -1.12 -5.03 10.05
N ASN A 88 0.20 -4.84 9.89
CA ASN A 88 1.01 -4.25 10.95
C ASN A 88 2.13 -3.36 10.40
N PHE A 89 1.75 -2.37 9.59
CA PHE A 89 2.66 -1.41 8.97
C PHE A 89 2.54 -0.05 9.64
N ASP A 90 3.68 0.59 9.93
CA ASP A 90 3.70 1.98 10.40
C ASP A 90 3.53 2.95 9.23
N VAL A 91 4.05 2.57 8.06
CA VAL A 91 4.07 3.39 6.85
C VAL A 91 3.64 2.57 5.64
N VAL A 92 2.81 3.14 4.77
CA VAL A 92 2.53 2.60 3.43
C VAL A 92 2.83 3.63 2.36
N LEU A 93 3.69 3.28 1.41
CA LEU A 93 4.06 4.09 0.26
C LEU A 93 3.57 3.38 -1.00
N THR A 94 2.77 4.04 -1.84
CA THR A 94 2.24 3.42 -3.05
C THR A 94 2.36 4.36 -4.23
N ASP A 95 2.61 3.82 -5.41
CA ASP A 95 2.38 4.56 -6.64
C ASP A 95 0.87 4.81 -6.87
N LEU A 96 0.53 5.77 -7.74
CA LEU A 96 -0.85 6.04 -8.16
C LEU A 96 -1.28 5.16 -9.34
N LEU A 97 -0.39 5.04 -10.34
CA LEU A 97 -0.63 4.55 -11.69
C LEU A 97 0.00 3.17 -11.85
N VAL A 98 -0.77 2.13 -11.53
CA VAL A 98 -0.28 0.75 -11.54
C VAL A 98 -1.17 -0.12 -12.44
N PRO A 99 -0.66 -1.24 -12.96
CA PRO A 99 -1.44 -2.14 -13.79
C PRO A 99 -2.67 -2.68 -13.06
N ALA A 100 -3.82 -2.70 -13.73
CA ALA A 100 -5.01 -3.34 -13.17
C ALA A 100 -4.78 -4.84 -12.99
N SER A 101 -5.10 -5.33 -11.78
CA SER A 101 -4.96 -6.74 -11.42
C SER A 101 -6.00 -7.62 -12.12
N GLN A 102 -5.69 -8.91 -12.24
CA GLN A 102 -6.66 -9.92 -12.68
C GLN A 102 -7.68 -10.26 -11.60
N GLN A 103 -7.24 -10.41 -10.35
CA GLN A 103 -8.07 -10.98 -9.28
C GLN A 103 -9.26 -10.09 -8.93
N ALA A 104 -9.13 -8.77 -9.08
CA ALA A 104 -10.19 -7.82 -8.80
C ALA A 104 -11.24 -7.71 -9.94
N GLN A 105 -11.00 -8.33 -11.10
CA GLN A 105 -11.81 -8.13 -12.31
C GLN A 105 -12.75 -9.31 -12.58
N GLY A 106 -13.98 -8.99 -12.98
CA GLY A 106 -14.89 -9.96 -13.60
C GLY A 106 -14.61 -10.12 -15.11
N PRO A 107 -15.39 -10.95 -15.82
CA PRO A 107 -15.21 -11.19 -17.27
C PRO A 107 -15.14 -9.91 -18.11
N ASP A 108 -16.01 -8.93 -17.84
CA ASP A 108 -16.00 -7.65 -18.57
C ASP A 108 -14.79 -6.78 -18.22
N GLY A 109 -14.25 -6.91 -17.00
CA GLY A 109 -13.09 -6.17 -16.52
C GLY A 109 -11.77 -6.69 -17.07
N ALA A 110 -11.75 -7.89 -17.67
CA ALA A 110 -10.56 -8.49 -18.28
C ALA A 110 -9.91 -7.60 -19.34
N GLN A 111 -10.70 -6.73 -19.98
CA GLN A 111 -10.20 -5.76 -20.95
C GLN A 111 -9.22 -4.76 -20.33
N PHE A 112 -9.32 -4.46 -19.04
CA PHE A 112 -8.45 -3.50 -18.33
C PHE A 112 -7.19 -4.13 -17.77
N MET A 113 -7.09 -5.46 -17.73
CA MET A 113 -5.96 -6.16 -17.11
C MET A 113 -4.63 -5.74 -17.72
N GLY A 114 -3.66 -5.43 -16.86
CA GLY A 114 -2.33 -5.00 -17.27
C GLY A 114 -2.27 -3.55 -17.79
N GLN A 115 -3.41 -2.87 -17.98
CA GLN A 115 -3.42 -1.45 -18.31
C GLN A 115 -3.08 -0.63 -17.07
N GLU A 116 -2.25 0.38 -17.25
CA GLU A 116 -1.92 1.35 -16.22
C GLU A 116 -3.19 2.14 -15.84
N MET A 117 -3.56 2.09 -14.55
CA MET A 117 -4.78 2.67 -14.03
C MET A 117 -4.48 3.38 -12.71
N SER A 118 -5.27 4.40 -12.36
CA SER A 118 -5.13 5.15 -11.12
C SER A 118 -5.69 4.42 -9.90
N VAL A 119 -5.31 3.16 -9.71
CA VAL A 119 -5.86 2.27 -8.65
C VAL A 119 -5.00 2.24 -7.40
N GLY A 120 -3.76 2.76 -7.45
CA GLY A 120 -2.89 2.81 -6.28
C GLY A 120 -3.42 3.71 -5.15
N ILE A 121 -4.29 4.69 -5.47
CA ILE A 121 -5.03 5.46 -4.47
C ILE A 121 -5.84 4.58 -3.51
N PHE A 122 -6.40 3.47 -3.99
CA PHE A 122 -7.19 2.55 -3.17
C PHE A 122 -6.31 1.74 -2.21
N ILE A 123 -5.06 1.46 -2.57
CA ILE A 123 -4.08 0.87 -1.65
C ILE A 123 -3.79 1.86 -0.51
N GLY A 124 -3.62 3.15 -0.81
CA GLY A 124 -3.48 4.18 0.21
C GLY A 124 -4.69 4.25 1.16
N LEU A 125 -5.90 4.20 0.62
CA LEU A 125 -7.13 4.19 1.44
C LEU A 125 -7.26 2.93 2.30
N LEU A 126 -6.94 1.75 1.75
CA LEU A 126 -6.91 0.50 2.53
C LEU A 126 -5.87 0.57 3.65
N ALA A 127 -4.70 1.16 3.39
CA ALA A 127 -3.67 1.35 4.39
C ALA A 127 -4.16 2.20 5.58
N ALA A 128 -4.86 3.30 5.29
CA ALA A 128 -5.40 4.17 6.32
C ALA A 128 -6.55 3.51 7.09
N VAL A 129 -7.53 2.94 6.37
CA VAL A 129 -8.81 2.50 6.95
C VAL A 129 -8.76 1.08 7.52
N ARG A 130 -8.03 0.16 6.88
CA ARG A 130 -8.01 -1.26 7.25
C ARG A 130 -6.75 -1.66 8.00
N ALA A 131 -5.58 -1.18 7.54
CA ALA A 131 -4.32 -1.48 8.20
C ALA A 131 -4.02 -0.53 9.38
N GLY A 132 -4.66 0.64 9.44
CA GLY A 132 -4.41 1.65 10.48
C GLY A 132 -2.97 2.18 10.44
N ALA A 133 -2.37 2.25 9.25
CA ALA A 133 -1.00 2.72 9.09
C ALA A 133 -0.90 4.20 9.49
N LYS A 134 0.06 4.55 10.34
CA LYS A 134 0.20 5.92 10.87
C LYS A 134 0.46 6.94 9.76
N TYR A 135 1.21 6.52 8.75
CA TYR A 135 1.63 7.35 7.63
C TYR A 135 1.33 6.65 6.31
N VAL A 136 0.68 7.36 5.39
CA VAL A 136 0.37 6.85 4.06
C VAL A 136 0.78 7.90 3.03
N ALA A 137 1.47 7.48 1.97
CA ALA A 137 1.69 8.33 0.80
C ALA A 137 1.30 7.60 -0.48
N VAL A 138 0.55 8.29 -1.33
CA VAL A 138 0.34 7.92 -2.73
C VAL A 138 1.16 8.88 -3.56
N PHE A 139 2.24 8.39 -4.16
CA PHE A 139 3.23 9.20 -4.84
C PHE A 139 3.52 8.69 -6.24
N THR A 140 3.23 9.53 -7.24
CA THR A 140 3.49 9.22 -8.65
C THR A 140 4.62 10.07 -9.22
N ASP A 141 5.41 9.47 -10.12
CA ASP A 141 6.39 10.19 -10.94
C ASP A 141 5.76 10.80 -12.20
N CYS A 142 4.46 10.56 -12.41
CA CYS A 142 3.67 11.12 -13.50
C CYS A 142 3.30 12.58 -13.24
N SER A 143 3.55 13.45 -14.21
CA SER A 143 3.17 14.86 -14.10
C SER A 143 1.65 15.08 -14.12
N HIS A 144 1.19 16.11 -13.41
CA HIS A 144 -0.20 16.59 -13.49
C HIS A 144 -0.66 16.98 -14.90
N HIS A 145 0.24 17.30 -15.83
CA HIS A 145 -0.10 17.61 -17.22
C HIS A 145 -0.18 16.35 -18.09
N SER A 146 0.25 15.20 -17.57
CA SER A 146 0.38 13.95 -18.31
C SER A 146 -0.75 12.97 -18.03
N HIS A 147 -1.34 13.00 -16.83
CA HIS A 147 -2.45 12.10 -16.49
C HIS A 147 -3.50 12.80 -15.61
N PRO A 148 -4.81 12.68 -15.92
CA PRO A 148 -5.86 13.36 -15.17
C PRO A 148 -5.89 12.99 -13.69
N ALA A 149 -5.63 11.72 -13.34
CA ALA A 149 -5.57 11.31 -11.94
C ALA A 149 -4.40 11.95 -11.18
N SER A 150 -3.25 12.17 -11.83
CA SER A 150 -2.13 12.91 -11.23
C SER A 150 -2.52 14.38 -11.01
N ALA A 151 -3.26 14.97 -11.96
CA ALA A 151 -3.77 16.35 -11.82
C ALA A 151 -4.73 16.52 -10.64
N CYS A 152 -5.49 15.49 -10.28
CA CYS A 152 -6.39 15.54 -9.14
C CYS A 152 -5.67 15.78 -7.80
N PHE A 153 -4.36 15.45 -7.68
CA PHE A 153 -3.60 15.73 -6.47
C PHE A 153 -3.45 17.22 -6.19
N ASP A 154 -3.48 18.07 -7.23
CA ASP A 154 -3.34 19.53 -7.06
C ASP A 154 -4.47 20.11 -6.20
N ALA A 155 -5.66 19.51 -6.23
CA ALA A 155 -6.79 19.93 -5.41
C ALA A 155 -6.57 19.71 -3.89
N PHE A 156 -5.60 18.88 -3.52
CA PHE A 156 -5.22 18.59 -2.14
C PHE A 156 -4.00 19.39 -1.66
N ASN A 157 -3.28 20.07 -2.56
CA ASN A 157 -1.99 20.70 -2.28
C ASN A 157 -2.10 22.23 -2.22
N TYR A 158 -2.71 22.74 -1.15
CA TYR A 158 -3.18 24.11 -1.00
C TYR A 158 -2.09 25.19 -0.96
N ASP A 159 -0.93 24.91 -0.36
CA ASP A 159 0.04 25.94 0.01
C ASP A 159 1.25 26.07 -0.95
N GLY A 160 1.40 25.16 -1.92
CA GLY A 160 2.52 25.21 -2.88
C GLY A 160 2.38 24.31 -4.11
N GLY A 161 1.16 23.84 -4.41
CA GLY A 161 0.89 22.97 -5.56
C GLY A 161 1.80 21.73 -5.57
N GLU A 162 2.26 21.33 -6.75
CA GLU A 162 3.15 20.17 -6.90
C GLU A 162 4.47 20.28 -6.11
N SER A 163 4.89 21.46 -5.65
CA SER A 163 6.20 21.64 -4.99
C SER A 163 6.18 21.44 -3.48
N ALA A 164 5.00 21.51 -2.85
CA ALA A 164 4.83 21.37 -1.41
C ALA A 164 3.49 20.67 -1.11
N PRO A 165 3.44 19.33 -1.24
CA PRO A 165 2.19 18.60 -1.07
C PRO A 165 1.69 18.69 0.37
N THR A 166 0.39 18.87 0.55
CA THR A 166 -0.21 19.09 1.87
C THR A 166 -0.72 17.77 2.44
N ALA A 167 -0.22 17.38 3.62
CA ALA A 167 -0.74 16.21 4.32
C ALA A 167 -2.12 16.50 4.93
N PHE A 168 -2.99 15.49 4.90
CA PHE A 168 -4.31 15.52 5.54
C PHE A 168 -4.53 14.23 6.34
N THR A 169 -5.71 14.06 6.94
CA THR A 169 -6.01 12.88 7.76
C THR A 169 -7.14 12.04 7.18
N VAL A 170 -7.00 10.73 7.28
CA VAL A 170 -8.04 9.72 6.97
C VAL A 170 -8.00 8.68 8.08
N GLU A 171 -9.09 8.53 8.83
CA GLU A 171 -9.17 7.57 9.96
C GLU A 171 -7.96 7.66 10.93
N GLY A 172 -7.52 8.89 11.25
CA GLY A 172 -6.36 9.14 12.12
C GLY A 172 -4.99 8.95 11.48
N SER A 173 -4.91 8.45 10.25
CA SER A 173 -3.67 8.29 9.48
C SER A 173 -3.27 9.61 8.83
N LYS A 174 -1.98 9.98 8.84
CA LYS A 174 -1.44 11.12 8.07
C LYS A 174 -1.25 10.68 6.63
N VAL A 175 -2.06 11.21 5.72
CA VAL A 175 -2.07 10.86 4.29
C VAL A 175 -1.47 11.98 3.46
N LEU A 176 -0.63 11.63 2.50
CA LEU A 176 -0.07 12.55 1.51
C LEU A 176 -0.35 12.05 0.10
N LEU A 177 -0.88 12.92 -0.75
CA LEU A 177 -1.04 12.68 -2.18
C LEU A 177 -0.07 13.57 -2.94
N SER A 178 0.85 12.99 -3.70
CA SER A 178 1.91 13.77 -4.32
C SER A 178 2.22 13.33 -5.75
N ASN A 179 2.40 14.33 -6.60
CA ASN A 179 2.92 14.24 -7.97
C ASN A 179 4.20 15.08 -8.08
N THR A 180 4.85 15.39 -6.95
CA THR A 180 5.97 16.32 -6.91
C THR A 180 7.16 15.77 -7.68
N ARG A 181 7.65 16.56 -8.63
CA ARG A 181 8.85 16.22 -9.40
C ARG A 181 10.11 16.36 -8.56
N ASN A 182 10.05 17.08 -7.44
CA ASN A 182 11.17 17.32 -6.54
C ASN A 182 11.66 16.06 -5.82
N TRP A 183 10.86 14.98 -5.84
CA TRP A 183 11.23 13.68 -5.29
C TRP A 183 11.38 12.61 -6.38
N VAL A 184 11.62 13.02 -7.62
CA VAL A 184 12.00 12.14 -8.73
C VAL A 184 13.40 12.55 -9.21
N ASP A 185 14.40 12.00 -8.54
CA ASP A 185 15.80 12.37 -8.69
C ASP A 185 16.54 11.52 -9.73
N ARG A 186 17.79 11.90 -10.00
CA ARG A 186 18.74 11.09 -10.76
C ARG A 186 19.68 10.35 -9.83
N PHE A 187 19.97 9.10 -10.16
CA PHE A 187 20.81 8.20 -9.37
C PHE A 187 21.89 7.58 -10.24
N ASP A 188 22.95 7.10 -9.57
CA ASP A 188 23.89 6.17 -10.18
C ASP A 188 23.19 4.81 -10.35
N PRO A 189 23.15 4.22 -11.55
CA PRO A 189 22.53 2.91 -11.75
C PRO A 189 23.16 1.79 -10.90
N GLN A 190 24.39 1.97 -10.40
CA GLN A 190 25.07 1.04 -9.51
C GLN A 190 24.85 1.34 -8.02
N ASP A 191 24.37 2.53 -7.68
CA ASP A 191 24.07 2.96 -6.31
C ASP A 191 22.85 3.89 -6.27
N LEU A 192 21.69 3.30 -5.97
CA LEU A 192 20.42 4.03 -5.84
C LEU A 192 20.20 4.59 -4.43
N SER A 193 21.16 4.42 -3.50
CA SER A 193 20.97 4.79 -2.09
C SER A 193 21.02 6.30 -1.86
N LYS A 194 21.61 7.06 -2.79
CA LYS A 194 21.74 8.52 -2.71
C LYS A 194 21.51 9.16 -4.08
N ALA A 195 20.70 10.21 -4.11
CA ALA A 195 20.52 11.03 -5.30
C ALA A 195 21.84 11.71 -5.70
N LEU A 196 22.07 11.82 -7.01
CA LEU A 196 23.19 12.56 -7.58
C LEU A 196 22.89 14.06 -7.52
N GLU A 197 23.92 14.84 -7.20
CA GLU A 197 23.82 16.30 -7.27
C GLU A 197 23.82 16.78 -8.73
N TYR A 198 23.28 17.98 -8.98
CA TYR A 198 23.20 18.56 -10.33
C TYR A 198 24.54 18.56 -11.06
N GLU A 199 25.61 18.95 -10.37
CA GLU A 199 26.95 19.02 -10.95
C GLU A 199 27.52 17.65 -11.37
N GLU A 200 27.03 16.58 -10.75
CA GLU A 200 27.43 15.20 -11.04
C GLU A 200 26.63 14.68 -12.24
N TYR A 201 25.30 14.73 -12.16
CA TYR A 201 24.47 14.16 -13.22
C TYR A 201 24.50 14.98 -14.51
N SER A 202 24.75 16.30 -14.45
CA SER A 202 24.86 17.15 -15.66
C SER A 202 26.05 16.78 -16.54
N LYS A 203 27.04 16.05 -15.99
CA LYS A 203 28.24 15.57 -16.68
C LYS A 203 28.15 14.10 -17.08
N ARG A 204 27.08 13.41 -16.68
CA ARG A 204 26.88 11.97 -16.87
C ARG A 204 25.72 11.69 -17.82
N SER A 205 25.92 10.77 -18.75
CA SER A 205 24.84 10.27 -19.63
C SER A 205 24.20 8.98 -19.12
N ASP A 206 24.85 8.30 -18.17
CA ASP A 206 24.53 6.97 -17.67
C ASP A 206 23.68 6.98 -16.39
N THR A 207 22.90 8.05 -16.16
CA THR A 207 22.07 8.16 -14.95
C THR A 207 20.68 7.59 -15.15
N VAL A 208 20.07 7.12 -14.06
CA VAL A 208 18.68 6.64 -14.04
C VAL A 208 17.80 7.58 -13.24
N ARG A 209 16.54 7.74 -13.65
CA ARG A 209 15.54 8.48 -12.87
C ARG A 209 14.77 7.51 -12.00
N ALA A 210 14.62 7.83 -10.73
CA ALA A 210 13.83 7.04 -9.79
C ALA A 210 13.17 7.92 -8.75
N LYS A 211 12.16 7.40 -8.08
CA LYS A 211 11.56 8.04 -6.91
C LYS A 211 12.55 8.09 -5.74
N ASN A 212 12.59 9.22 -5.05
CA ASN A 212 13.34 9.42 -3.82
C ASN A 212 12.42 9.17 -2.62
N TRP A 213 12.27 7.89 -2.31
CA TRP A 213 11.44 7.39 -1.22
C TRP A 213 11.93 7.85 0.15
N ALA A 214 13.24 8.03 0.33
CA ALA A 214 13.79 8.56 1.58
C ALA A 214 13.35 10.03 1.81
N ALA A 215 13.39 10.87 0.78
CA ALA A 215 12.91 12.25 0.86
C ALA A 215 11.41 12.32 1.15
N LEU A 216 10.61 11.51 0.44
CA LEU A 216 9.16 11.39 0.69
C LEU A 216 8.88 10.95 2.13
N LEU A 217 9.57 9.91 2.62
CA LEU A 217 9.38 9.39 3.96
C LEU A 217 9.74 10.42 5.03
N ALA A 218 10.86 11.13 4.85
CA ALA A 218 11.27 12.20 5.76
C ALA A 218 10.24 13.32 5.81
N TYR A 219 9.69 13.74 4.66
CA TYR A 219 8.64 14.75 4.58
C TYR A 219 7.35 14.29 5.27
N LEU A 220 6.96 13.04 5.03
CA LEU A 220 5.72 12.48 5.58
C LEU A 220 5.78 12.32 7.11
N THR A 221 6.95 11.98 7.65
CA THR A 221 7.13 11.66 9.08
C THR A 221 7.66 12.81 9.93
N GLY A 222 8.20 13.87 9.32
CA GLY A 222 8.50 15.15 9.96
C GLY A 222 7.23 15.93 10.34
#